data_AF-A0AA50IVT0-F1
#
_entry.id   AF-A0AA50IVT0-F1
#
_cell.length_a   1.000
_cell.length_b   1.000
_cell.length_c   1.000
_cell.angle_alpha   90.00
_cell.angle_beta   90.00
_cell.angle_gamma   90.00
#
_symmetry.space_group_name_H-M   'P 1'
#
loop_
_entity.id
_entity.type
_entity.pdbx_description
1 polymer ?
#
loop_
_entity_poly.entity_id
_entity_poly.type
_entity_poly.pdbx_seq_one_letter_code
_entity_poly.pdbx_strand_id
1 'polypeptide(L)'
;VFMGNVCSGFLGQAPARQATIFGGLPKSTICTTVNKVCSSGMKSIMLATQGLQTGTHDIILAGGMESMSNVPYYLKRGETPYGGVQLVDGIVFDGLTDVYNKIHMANCGENTAKKFGITREQQDEYAIASYKKSAESYAAKVFADELVPVPVPQKRGAPPIIFSEDEEYKKIDFEKFKKLGTPFQKENGTITAGNASNLNDGAAAVLLMTAEAAQRLNVKPLARIVGYADGECDPIDFPIAPAVAIPKLLEKTGVKKEDVALWEINEAFSVVAIANQKVLDLDPNKVNVHGGAVSIGHPIGMSGARLVVHLCHALKKGEKGVAAICNGGGGASSIMIEK
;
A
#
# COMPACT_ATOMS: atom_id res chain seq x y z
N VAL A 1 11.97 15.18 3.65
CA VAL A 1 11.70 13.78 3.25
C VAL A 1 10.78 13.15 4.28
N PHE A 2 9.62 12.66 3.85
CA PHE A 2 8.74 11.80 4.66
C PHE A 2 8.70 10.41 4.06
N MET A 3 9.10 9.37 4.81
CA MET A 3 9.03 8.00 4.32
C MET A 3 8.21 7.13 5.28
N GLY A 4 7.17 6.51 4.74
CA GLY A 4 6.40 5.49 5.41
C GLY A 4 7.23 4.24 5.66
N ASN A 5 7.20 3.70 6.88
CA ASN A 5 7.80 2.42 7.22
C ASN A 5 7.13 1.88 8.50
N VAL A 6 6.69 0.62 8.47
CA VAL A 6 5.91 0.02 9.58
C VAL A 6 6.82 -0.80 10.48
N CYS A 7 7.43 -1.85 9.94
CA CYS A 7 8.25 -2.78 10.70
C CYS A 7 9.68 -2.25 10.81
N SER A 8 9.85 -1.23 11.65
CA SER A 8 11.12 -0.49 11.79
C SER A 8 12.15 -1.17 12.70
N GLY A 9 11.81 -2.31 13.29
CA GLY A 9 12.71 -3.10 14.13
C GLY A 9 13.98 -3.50 13.37
N PHE A 10 15.14 -3.31 14.02
CA PHE A 10 16.45 -3.70 13.49
C PHE A 10 16.91 -2.99 12.19
N LEU A 11 16.17 -1.98 11.70
CA LEU A 11 16.61 -1.14 10.58
C LEU A 11 17.71 -0.13 10.95
N GLY A 12 18.00 0.04 12.24
CA GLY A 12 18.88 1.10 12.74
C GLY A 12 18.18 2.45 12.91
N GLN A 13 18.93 3.47 13.32
CA GLN A 13 18.36 4.78 13.64
C GLN A 13 17.83 5.49 12.38
N ALA A 14 16.65 6.09 12.50
CA ALA A 14 16.03 6.99 11.51
C ALA A 14 15.98 6.44 10.06
N PRO A 15 15.15 5.41 9.77
CA PRO A 15 15.06 4.81 8.44
C PRO A 15 14.91 5.80 7.28
N ALA A 16 14.02 6.79 7.37
CA ALA A 16 13.85 7.81 6.34
C ALA A 16 15.14 8.61 6.06
N ARG A 17 15.95 8.84 7.11
CA ARG A 17 17.24 9.53 7.00
C ARG A 17 18.29 8.64 6.33
N GLN A 18 18.31 7.34 6.63
CA GLN A 18 19.19 6.39 5.95
C GLN A 18 18.91 6.36 4.44
N ALA A 19 17.64 6.19 4.06
CA ALA A 19 17.21 6.23 2.67
C ALA A 19 17.59 7.56 1.97
N THR A 20 17.44 8.69 2.67
CA THR A 20 17.83 10.01 2.17
C THR A 20 19.33 10.12 1.89
N ILE A 21 20.17 9.71 2.86
CA ILE A 21 21.63 9.82 2.73
C ILE A 21 22.18 8.83 1.71
N PHE A 22 21.71 7.58 1.72
CA PHE A 22 22.13 6.57 0.74
C PHE A 22 21.59 6.86 -0.66
N GLY A 23 20.45 7.54 -0.77
CA GLY A 23 19.93 8.10 -2.03
C GLY A 23 20.69 9.32 -2.55
N GLY A 24 21.75 9.77 -1.86
CA GLY A 24 22.63 10.84 -2.32
C GLY A 24 22.14 12.27 -2.04
N LEU A 25 21.07 12.45 -1.25
CA LEU A 25 20.58 13.79 -0.90
C LEU A 25 21.50 14.47 0.11
N PRO A 26 21.55 15.83 0.14
CA PRO A 26 22.39 16.57 1.06
C PRO A 26 22.14 16.23 2.53
N LYS A 27 23.20 16.27 3.35
CA LYS A 27 23.11 16.04 4.81
C LYS A 27 22.24 17.08 5.52
N SER A 28 21.97 18.25 4.92
CA SER A 28 21.04 19.24 5.46
C SER A 28 19.55 18.85 5.31
N THR A 29 19.23 17.79 4.55
CA THR A 29 17.85 17.39 4.27
C THR A 29 17.12 16.91 5.54
N ILE A 30 15.97 17.50 5.86
CA ILE A 30 15.15 17.09 7.00
C ILE A 30 14.39 15.80 6.69
N CYS A 31 14.39 14.85 7.61
CA CYS A 31 13.83 13.50 7.40
C CYS A 31 12.92 13.10 8.56
N THR A 32 11.81 12.45 8.23
CA THR A 32 10.89 11.87 9.21
C THR A 32 10.38 10.53 8.71
N THR A 33 10.50 9.49 9.53
CA THR A 33 9.83 8.20 9.29
C THR A 33 8.41 8.27 9.83
N VAL A 34 7.44 7.83 9.05
CA VAL A 34 6.01 7.88 9.39
C VAL A 34 5.47 6.46 9.49
N ASN A 35 4.68 6.18 10.53
CA ASN A 35 3.97 4.91 10.66
C ASN A 35 2.46 5.17 10.86
N LYS A 36 1.67 4.79 9.85
CA LYS A 36 0.21 4.62 9.90
C LYS A 36 -0.15 3.23 9.32
N VAL A 37 0.64 2.21 9.68
CA VAL A 37 0.59 0.83 9.17
C VAL A 37 0.54 0.83 7.63
N CYS A 38 -0.39 0.13 6.97
CA CYS A 38 -0.46 0.06 5.51
C CYS A 38 -0.62 1.44 4.84
N SER A 39 -1.20 2.41 5.54
CA SER A 39 -1.40 3.78 5.04
C SER A 39 -0.13 4.65 5.14
N SER A 40 0.99 4.14 5.67
CA SER A 40 2.19 4.94 5.97
C SER A 40 2.75 5.69 4.75
N GLY A 41 2.83 5.02 3.60
CA GLY A 41 3.32 5.65 2.36
C GLY A 41 2.42 6.79 1.89
N MET A 42 1.10 6.58 1.94
CA MET A 42 0.12 7.61 1.57
C MET A 42 0.09 8.76 2.58
N LYS A 43 0.14 8.44 3.87
CA LYS A 43 0.16 9.45 4.93
C LYS A 43 1.41 10.32 4.87
N SER A 44 2.55 9.76 4.44
CA SER A 44 3.77 10.53 4.19
C SER A 44 3.58 11.56 3.07
N ILE A 45 2.88 11.20 1.99
CA ILE A 45 2.51 12.13 0.90
C ILE A 45 1.58 13.22 1.42
N MET A 46 0.59 12.88 2.26
CA MET A 46 -0.32 13.86 2.86
C MET A 46 0.42 14.86 3.76
N LEU A 47 1.30 14.39 4.65
CA LEU A 47 2.09 15.25 5.53
C LEU A 47 3.04 16.16 4.75
N ALA A 48 3.66 15.65 3.68
CA ALA A 48 4.48 16.45 2.79
C ALA A 48 3.63 17.51 2.06
N THR A 49 2.45 17.15 1.57
CA THR A 49 1.52 18.09 0.94
C THR A 49 1.13 19.21 1.90
N GLN A 50 0.88 18.90 3.17
CA GLN A 50 0.62 19.89 4.21
C GLN A 50 1.81 20.85 4.41
N GLY A 51 3.04 20.32 4.46
CA GLY A 51 4.25 21.15 4.57
C GLY A 51 4.46 22.12 3.40
N LEU A 52 4.04 21.73 2.19
CA LEU A 52 4.01 22.61 1.02
C LEU A 52 2.90 23.67 1.15
N GLN A 53 1.70 23.25 1.57
CA GLN A 53 0.53 24.12 1.75
C GLN A 53 0.74 25.20 2.82
N THR A 54 1.49 24.89 3.89
CA THR A 54 1.82 25.88 4.94
C THR A 54 3.00 26.78 4.59
N GLY A 55 3.64 26.58 3.45
CA GLY A 55 4.82 27.34 3.03
C GLY A 55 6.08 27.04 3.83
N THR A 56 6.10 25.95 4.60
CA THR A 56 7.27 25.55 5.40
C THR A 56 8.42 25.07 4.51
N HIS A 57 8.07 24.42 3.40
CA HIS A 57 9.00 23.98 2.37
C HIS A 57 8.36 24.18 0.99
N ASP A 58 9.17 24.25 -0.06
CA ASP A 58 8.71 24.38 -1.44
C ASP A 58 8.96 23.12 -2.29
N ILE A 59 9.83 22.21 -1.81
CA ILE A 59 10.15 20.92 -2.41
C ILE A 59 10.27 19.85 -1.31
N ILE A 60 9.51 18.76 -1.43
CA ILE A 60 9.55 17.64 -0.48
C ILE A 60 9.45 16.31 -1.23
N LEU A 61 10.37 15.39 -0.95
CA LEU A 61 10.22 13.98 -1.33
C LEU A 61 9.40 13.24 -0.28
N ALA A 62 8.42 12.46 -0.72
CA ALA A 62 7.54 11.68 0.13
C ALA A 62 7.28 10.28 -0.46
N GLY A 63 7.05 9.29 0.38
CA GLY A 63 6.82 7.93 -0.11
C GLY A 63 6.72 6.92 1.00
N GLY A 64 7.06 5.68 0.70
CA GLY A 64 7.13 4.61 1.68
C GLY A 64 8.05 3.48 1.23
N MET A 65 8.53 2.71 2.21
CA MET A 65 9.43 1.59 2.02
C MET A 65 9.17 0.52 3.08
N GLU A 66 9.30 -0.74 2.69
CA GLU A 66 9.23 -1.86 3.60
C GLU A 66 10.13 -2.98 3.10
N SER A 67 10.80 -3.67 4.02
CA SER A 67 11.41 -4.96 3.72
C SER A 67 10.90 -5.99 4.72
N MET A 68 9.80 -6.65 4.37
CA MET A 68 9.18 -7.68 5.19
C MET A 68 10.10 -8.90 5.33
N SER A 69 10.92 -9.20 4.32
CA SER A 69 11.90 -10.29 4.36
C SER A 69 12.98 -10.13 5.44
N ASN A 70 13.24 -8.90 5.88
CA ASN A 70 14.30 -8.59 6.86
C ASN A 70 13.76 -8.20 8.24
N VAL A 71 12.46 -8.33 8.48
CA VAL A 71 11.88 -8.04 9.80
C VAL A 71 12.36 -9.10 10.80
N PRO A 72 12.93 -8.69 11.94
CA PRO A 72 13.49 -9.64 12.90
C PRO A 72 12.40 -10.29 13.77
N TYR A 73 12.79 -11.34 14.48
CA TYR A 73 12.07 -11.80 15.66
C TYR A 73 12.48 -10.96 16.89
N TYR A 74 11.55 -10.77 17.82
CA TYR A 74 11.75 -10.03 19.05
C TYR A 74 11.84 -10.96 20.27
N LEU A 75 12.74 -10.61 21.18
CA LEU A 75 12.76 -11.11 22.55
C LEU A 75 12.57 -9.91 23.49
N LYS A 76 11.57 -9.98 24.37
CA LYS A 76 11.33 -8.90 25.35
C LYS A 76 12.53 -8.78 26.27
N ARG A 77 12.99 -7.55 26.51
CA ARG A 77 14.03 -7.27 27.51
C ARG A 77 13.50 -7.60 28.90
N GLY A 78 14.31 -8.29 29.69
CA GLY A 78 13.98 -8.66 31.07
C GLY A 78 14.67 -9.95 31.47
N GLU A 79 14.24 -10.52 32.60
CA GLU A 79 14.68 -11.83 33.05
C GLU A 79 14.04 -12.93 32.18
N THR A 80 14.83 -13.94 31.84
CA THR A 80 14.34 -15.15 31.19
C THR A 80 13.55 -15.97 32.21
N PRO A 81 12.22 -16.13 32.06
CA PRO A 81 11.42 -16.87 33.03
C PRO A 81 11.78 -18.36 33.01
N TYR A 82 11.66 -19.01 34.17
CA TYR A 82 11.72 -20.47 34.27
C TYR A 82 10.63 -21.09 33.39
N GLY A 83 11.00 -22.06 32.54
CA GLY A 83 10.09 -22.67 31.56
C GLY A 83 10.28 -22.20 30.11
N GLY A 84 11.12 -21.20 29.86
CA GLY A 84 11.56 -20.80 28.52
C GLY A 84 11.02 -19.45 28.04
N VAL A 85 11.47 -19.03 26.85
CA VAL A 85 11.07 -17.75 26.22
C VAL A 85 10.46 -17.99 24.84
N GLN A 86 9.53 -17.12 24.48
CA GLN A 86 8.97 -17.08 23.14
C GLN A 86 9.65 -15.95 22.35
N LEU A 87 10.21 -16.30 21.19
CA LEU A 87 10.57 -15.33 20.17
C LEU A 87 9.30 -14.93 19.40
N VAL A 88 9.07 -13.63 19.28
CA VAL A 88 7.88 -13.07 18.66
C VAL A 88 8.22 -12.62 17.24
N ASP A 89 7.49 -13.09 16.23
CA ASP A 89 7.67 -12.62 14.86
C ASP A 89 7.24 -11.14 14.74
N GLY A 90 8.15 -10.27 14.28
CA GLY A 90 7.89 -8.83 14.19
C GLY A 90 6.87 -8.45 13.12
N ILE A 91 6.74 -9.23 12.04
CA ILE A 91 5.73 -9.01 11.00
C ILE A 91 4.35 -9.24 11.60
N VAL A 92 4.18 -10.38 12.28
CA VAL A 92 2.92 -10.74 12.92
C VAL A 92 2.58 -9.73 14.02
N PHE A 93 3.54 -9.38 14.86
CA PHE A 93 3.31 -8.55 16.05
C PHE A 93 3.04 -7.07 15.72
N ASP A 94 3.91 -6.42 14.94
CA ASP A 94 3.78 -4.98 14.66
C ASP A 94 2.95 -4.68 13.40
N GLY A 95 2.91 -5.62 12.45
CA GLY A 95 2.27 -5.41 11.15
C GLY A 95 0.86 -6.00 11.05
N LEU A 96 0.66 -7.23 11.50
CA LEU A 96 -0.50 -8.05 11.09
C LEU A 96 -1.44 -8.50 12.21
N THR A 97 -1.22 -8.09 13.46
CA THR A 97 -2.09 -8.43 14.60
C THR A 97 -2.87 -7.21 15.06
N ASP A 98 -4.19 -7.35 15.14
CA ASP A 98 -5.03 -6.31 15.73
C ASP A 98 -4.81 -6.27 17.24
N VAL A 99 -4.46 -5.09 17.76
CA VAL A 99 -4.11 -4.93 19.18
C VAL A 99 -5.32 -5.16 20.08
N TYR A 100 -6.53 -4.86 19.62
CA TYR A 100 -7.73 -4.86 20.45
C TYR A 100 -8.38 -6.25 20.50
N ASN A 101 -8.50 -6.90 19.34
CA ASN A 101 -9.14 -8.19 19.18
C ASN A 101 -8.15 -9.37 19.32
N LYS A 102 -6.84 -9.12 19.26
CA LYS A 102 -5.78 -10.15 19.32
C LYS A 102 -5.92 -11.23 18.25
N ILE A 103 -6.35 -10.82 17.05
CA ILE A 103 -6.51 -11.68 15.88
C ILE A 103 -5.70 -11.15 14.70
N HIS A 104 -5.44 -12.02 13.71
CA HIS A 104 -4.74 -11.62 12.49
C HIS A 104 -5.63 -10.71 11.63
N MET A 105 -5.03 -9.81 10.83
CA MET A 105 -5.77 -8.93 9.89
C MET A 105 -6.75 -9.70 8.98
N ALA A 106 -6.39 -10.93 8.60
CA ALA A 106 -7.26 -11.80 7.82
C ALA A 106 -8.56 -12.16 8.56
N ASN A 107 -8.54 -12.34 9.88
CA ASN A 107 -9.76 -12.60 10.65
C ASN A 107 -10.71 -11.38 10.66
N CYS A 108 -10.18 -10.16 10.62
CA CYS A 108 -10.98 -8.95 10.40
C CYS A 108 -11.60 -8.94 8.99
N GLY A 109 -10.85 -9.41 7.99
CA GLY A 109 -11.34 -9.64 6.63
C GLY A 109 -12.49 -10.65 6.59
N GLU A 110 -12.38 -11.79 7.29
CA GLU A 110 -13.46 -12.78 7.42
C GLU A 110 -14.71 -12.20 8.08
N ASN A 111 -14.55 -11.37 9.12
CA ASN A 111 -15.66 -10.64 9.73
C ASN A 111 -16.38 -9.75 8.70
N THR A 112 -15.63 -9.05 7.84
CA THR A 112 -16.21 -8.25 6.75
C THR A 112 -16.89 -9.14 5.70
N ALA A 113 -16.27 -10.25 5.30
CA ALA A 113 -16.84 -11.21 4.36
C ALA A 113 -18.22 -11.69 4.85
N LYS A 114 -18.31 -12.05 6.14
CA LYS A 114 -19.56 -12.44 6.79
C LYS A 114 -20.59 -11.31 6.81
N LYS A 115 -20.20 -10.10 7.23
CA LYS A 115 -21.12 -8.93 7.34
C LYS A 115 -21.73 -8.55 5.99
N PHE A 116 -20.95 -8.62 4.91
CA PHE A 116 -21.38 -8.18 3.58
C PHE A 116 -21.83 -9.32 2.66
N GLY A 117 -21.81 -10.57 3.15
CA GLY A 117 -22.18 -11.76 2.39
C GLY A 117 -21.26 -12.01 1.18
N ILE A 118 -19.96 -11.73 1.34
CA ILE A 118 -18.96 -11.93 0.28
C ILE A 118 -18.43 -13.36 0.38
N THR A 119 -18.68 -14.17 -0.63
CA THR A 119 -18.34 -15.61 -0.60
C THR A 119 -16.87 -15.86 -0.93
N ARG A 120 -16.42 -17.09 -0.69
CA ARG A 120 -15.10 -17.57 -1.10
C ARG A 120 -14.91 -17.45 -2.62
N GLU A 121 -15.92 -17.86 -3.39
CA GLU A 121 -15.89 -17.86 -4.85
C GLU A 121 -15.72 -16.44 -5.40
N GLN A 122 -16.43 -15.46 -4.84
CA GLN A 122 -16.31 -14.06 -5.23
C GLN A 122 -14.91 -13.50 -4.98
N GLN A 123 -14.31 -13.86 -3.84
CA GLN A 123 -12.93 -13.46 -3.52
C GLN A 123 -11.92 -14.12 -4.45
N ASP A 124 -12.11 -15.39 -4.78
CA ASP A 124 -11.23 -16.10 -5.69
C ASP A 124 -11.33 -15.56 -7.12
N GLU A 125 -12.54 -15.27 -7.61
CA GLU A 125 -12.76 -14.67 -8.92
C GLU A 125 -12.11 -13.27 -9.01
N TYR A 126 -12.26 -12.45 -7.97
CA TYR A 126 -11.61 -11.15 -7.89
C TYR A 126 -10.09 -11.27 -7.93
N ALA A 127 -9.52 -12.16 -7.12
CA ALA A 127 -8.07 -12.37 -7.09
C ALA A 127 -7.54 -12.84 -8.44
N ILE A 128 -8.18 -13.84 -9.05
CA ILE A 128 -7.82 -14.34 -10.39
C ILE A 128 -7.86 -13.20 -11.42
N ALA A 129 -8.87 -12.32 -11.35
CA ALA A 129 -8.93 -11.15 -12.22
C ALA A 129 -7.80 -10.16 -11.95
N SER A 130 -7.44 -9.90 -10.69
CA SER A 130 -6.28 -9.06 -10.32
C SER A 130 -4.98 -9.61 -10.92
N TYR A 131 -4.72 -10.93 -10.79
CA TYR A 131 -3.54 -11.57 -11.40
C TYR A 131 -3.51 -11.46 -12.93
N LYS A 132 -4.66 -11.65 -13.60
CA LYS A 132 -4.76 -11.49 -15.05
C LYS A 132 -4.49 -10.06 -15.49
N LYS A 133 -5.12 -9.08 -14.83
CA LYS A 133 -4.89 -7.64 -15.10
C LYS A 133 -3.42 -7.26 -14.92
N SER A 134 -2.76 -7.75 -13.87
CA SER A 134 -1.32 -7.53 -13.64
C SER A 134 -0.48 -8.12 -14.78
N ALA A 135 -0.72 -9.38 -15.16
CA ALA A 135 0.00 -10.03 -16.25
C ALA A 135 -0.19 -9.32 -17.60
N GLU A 136 -1.43 -8.92 -17.91
CA GLU A 136 -1.76 -8.16 -19.11
C GLU A 136 -1.09 -6.78 -19.11
N SER A 137 -1.05 -6.10 -17.97
CA SER A 137 -0.40 -4.78 -17.81
C SER A 137 1.11 -4.85 -17.99
N TYR A 138 1.75 -5.92 -17.49
CA TYR A 138 3.16 -6.21 -17.76
C TYR A 138 3.41 -6.49 -19.24
N ALA A 139 2.59 -7.33 -19.87
CA ALA A 139 2.70 -7.61 -21.31
C ALA A 139 2.51 -6.35 -22.17
N ALA A 140 1.63 -5.44 -21.74
CA ALA A 140 1.37 -4.14 -22.37
C ALA A 140 2.35 -3.04 -21.95
N LYS A 141 3.34 -3.33 -21.10
CA LYS A 141 4.36 -2.38 -20.60
C LYS A 141 3.78 -1.15 -19.90
N VAL A 142 2.64 -1.29 -19.23
CA VAL A 142 1.97 -0.20 -18.50
C VAL A 142 2.87 0.40 -17.42
N PHE A 143 3.67 -0.44 -16.76
CA PHE A 143 4.52 -0.04 -15.64
C PHE A 143 5.92 0.49 -16.04
N ALA A 144 6.20 0.62 -17.34
CA ALA A 144 7.55 0.93 -17.83
C ALA A 144 8.09 2.28 -17.32
N ASP A 145 7.20 3.26 -17.12
CA ASP A 145 7.58 4.61 -16.67
C ASP A 145 7.55 4.77 -15.14
N GLU A 146 7.02 3.80 -14.39
CA GLU A 146 6.92 3.87 -12.92
C GLU A 146 7.95 2.99 -12.19
N LEU A 147 8.54 2.00 -12.86
CA LEU A 147 9.52 1.09 -12.28
C LEU A 147 10.96 1.50 -12.57
N VAL A 148 11.81 1.39 -11.54
CA VAL A 148 13.26 1.53 -11.66
C VAL A 148 13.91 0.16 -11.41
N PRO A 149 14.61 -0.44 -12.40
CA PRO A 149 15.24 -1.73 -12.21
C PRO A 149 16.29 -1.73 -11.10
N VAL A 150 16.29 -2.76 -10.26
CA VAL A 150 17.20 -2.91 -9.12
C VAL A 150 18.24 -3.99 -9.40
N PRO A 151 19.55 -3.63 -9.50
CA PRO A 151 20.63 -4.60 -9.60
C PRO A 151 20.96 -5.19 -8.22
N VAL A 152 20.78 -6.50 -8.07
CA VAL A 152 21.11 -7.23 -6.83
C VAL A 152 22.46 -7.94 -6.99
N PRO A 153 23.51 -7.53 -6.25
CA PRO A 153 24.82 -8.14 -6.32
C PRO A 153 24.78 -9.64 -6.02
N GLN A 154 25.50 -10.41 -6.81
CA GLN A 154 25.67 -11.85 -6.62
C GLN A 154 27.03 -12.18 -5.98
N LYS A 155 27.25 -13.45 -5.64
CA LYS A 155 28.56 -13.93 -5.15
C LYS A 155 29.68 -13.54 -6.12
N ARG A 156 30.89 -13.38 -5.58
CA ARG A 156 32.06 -12.82 -6.29
C ARG A 156 32.24 -13.45 -7.68
N GLY A 157 32.19 -12.60 -8.71
CA GLY A 157 32.43 -12.95 -10.11
C GLY A 157 31.16 -13.16 -10.96
N ALA A 158 29.98 -13.32 -10.35
CA ALA A 158 28.73 -13.41 -11.09
C ALA A 158 28.15 -12.00 -11.40
N PRO A 159 27.52 -11.80 -12.57
CA PRO A 159 26.81 -10.55 -12.87
C PRO A 159 25.64 -10.34 -11.90
N PRO A 160 25.23 -9.08 -11.62
CA PRO A 160 24.07 -8.81 -10.79
C PRO A 160 22.79 -9.36 -11.44
N ILE A 161 21.86 -9.84 -10.61
CA ILE A 161 20.50 -10.14 -11.08
C ILE A 161 19.75 -8.81 -11.14
N ILE A 162 19.16 -8.50 -12.29
CA ILE A 162 18.38 -7.29 -12.48
C ILE A 162 16.91 -7.60 -12.23
N PHE A 163 16.33 -7.03 -11.19
CA PHE A 163 14.89 -7.07 -10.95
C PHE A 163 14.25 -5.86 -11.63
N SER A 164 13.57 -6.08 -12.75
CA SER A 164 12.95 -5.04 -13.57
C SER A 164 11.42 -5.13 -13.62
N GLU A 165 10.84 -6.12 -12.95
CA GLU A 165 9.40 -6.39 -12.90
C GLU A 165 9.05 -6.91 -11.51
N ASP A 166 7.81 -6.71 -11.09
CA ASP A 166 7.26 -7.35 -9.91
C ASP A 166 7.34 -8.88 -10.04
N GLU A 167 7.58 -9.56 -8.92
CA GLU A 167 7.73 -11.01 -8.93
C GLU A 167 6.39 -11.75 -8.81
N GLU A 168 5.45 -11.17 -8.07
CA GLU A 168 4.31 -11.90 -7.51
C GLU A 168 3.30 -12.34 -8.57
N TYR A 169 3.03 -11.50 -9.59
CA TYR A 169 1.99 -11.78 -10.58
C TYR A 169 2.27 -13.04 -11.41
N LYS A 170 3.54 -13.50 -11.42
CA LYS A 170 4.00 -14.72 -12.08
C LYS A 170 3.83 -15.97 -11.22
N LYS A 171 3.64 -15.82 -9.90
CA LYS A 171 3.63 -16.90 -8.90
C LYS A 171 2.21 -17.43 -8.63
N ILE A 172 1.42 -17.65 -9.69
CA ILE A 172 0.05 -18.16 -9.57
C ILE A 172 -0.14 -19.51 -10.29
N ASP A 173 -0.83 -20.43 -9.62
CA ASP A 173 -1.31 -21.70 -10.17
C ASP A 173 -2.85 -21.69 -10.11
N PHE A 174 -3.49 -21.32 -11.22
CA PHE A 174 -4.95 -21.15 -11.31
C PHE A 174 -5.71 -22.45 -10.99
N GLU A 175 -5.13 -23.62 -11.27
CA GLU A 175 -5.74 -24.93 -11.00
C GLU A 175 -5.74 -25.27 -9.50
N LYS A 176 -4.71 -24.83 -8.78
CA LYS A 176 -4.63 -24.99 -7.32
C LYS A 176 -5.37 -23.91 -6.55
N PHE A 177 -5.64 -22.77 -7.17
CA PHE A 177 -6.25 -21.60 -6.54
C PHE A 177 -7.54 -21.95 -5.77
N LYS A 178 -8.46 -22.67 -6.40
CA LYS A 178 -9.75 -23.10 -5.80
C LYS A 178 -9.61 -24.17 -4.72
N LYS A 179 -8.45 -24.80 -4.60
CA LYS A 179 -8.16 -25.88 -3.64
C LYS A 179 -7.40 -25.39 -2.40
N LEU A 180 -7.03 -24.11 -2.36
CA LEU A 180 -6.34 -23.52 -1.21
C LEU A 180 -7.23 -23.56 0.03
N GLY A 181 -6.64 -23.99 1.15
CA GLY A 181 -7.28 -23.94 2.47
C GLY A 181 -7.35 -22.52 3.01
N THR A 182 -8.14 -22.34 4.07
CA THR A 182 -8.39 -21.06 4.75
C THR A 182 -7.65 -21.02 6.09
N PRO A 183 -6.35 -20.66 6.12
CA PRO A 183 -5.50 -20.88 7.28
C PRO A 183 -5.89 -20.04 8.51
N PHE A 184 -6.62 -18.95 8.29
CA PHE A 184 -7.01 -18.00 9.34
C PHE A 184 -8.31 -18.36 10.05
N GLN A 185 -9.20 -19.10 9.38
CA GLN A 185 -10.50 -19.50 9.94
C GLN A 185 -10.89 -20.89 9.44
N LYS A 186 -11.03 -21.83 10.38
CA LYS A 186 -11.36 -23.24 10.07
C LYS A 186 -12.79 -23.42 9.61
N GLU A 187 -13.74 -22.77 10.28
CA GLU A 187 -15.17 -22.90 9.98
C GLU A 187 -15.60 -21.78 9.05
N ASN A 188 -16.13 -22.14 7.87
CA ASN A 188 -16.67 -21.20 6.89
C ASN A 188 -15.70 -20.06 6.52
N GLY A 189 -14.39 -20.35 6.51
CA GLY A 189 -13.37 -19.40 6.07
C GLY A 189 -13.49 -19.13 4.57
N THR A 190 -13.09 -17.93 4.17
CA THR A 190 -13.13 -17.46 2.78
C THR A 190 -11.80 -16.90 2.29
N ILE A 191 -10.93 -16.47 3.20
CA ILE A 191 -9.62 -15.92 2.88
C ILE A 191 -8.57 -17.02 2.78
N THR A 192 -7.81 -16.99 1.69
CA THR A 192 -6.71 -17.91 1.40
C THR A 192 -5.44 -17.16 1.05
N ALA A 193 -4.32 -17.87 0.95
CA ALA A 193 -3.07 -17.29 0.45
C ALA A 193 -3.18 -16.80 -1.00
N GLY A 194 -4.13 -17.29 -1.80
CA GLY A 194 -4.29 -16.86 -3.20
C GLY A 194 -5.08 -15.55 -3.33
N ASN A 195 -6.04 -15.31 -2.42
CA ASN A 195 -6.94 -14.16 -2.47
C ASN A 195 -6.63 -13.07 -1.42
N ALA A 196 -5.58 -13.28 -0.63
CA ALA A 196 -4.96 -12.29 0.25
C ALA A 196 -3.76 -11.63 -0.44
N SER A 197 -3.33 -10.46 0.04
CA SER A 197 -2.02 -9.93 -0.36
C SER A 197 -0.87 -10.68 0.32
N ASN A 198 0.29 -10.68 -0.32
CA ASN A 198 1.48 -11.39 0.15
C ASN A 198 2.36 -10.49 1.03
N LEU A 199 3.37 -11.10 1.65
CA LEU A 199 4.46 -10.37 2.32
C LEU A 199 5.53 -10.09 1.28
N ASN A 200 5.88 -8.82 1.09
CA ASN A 200 6.75 -8.41 0.00
C ASN A 200 7.73 -7.32 0.45
N ASP A 201 8.76 -7.10 -0.36
CA ASP A 201 9.72 -6.01 -0.20
C ASP A 201 9.51 -4.96 -1.30
N GLY A 202 9.69 -3.68 -0.99
CA GLY A 202 9.61 -2.62 -2.01
C GLY A 202 9.61 -1.21 -1.44
N ALA A 203 9.85 -0.24 -2.33
CA ALA A 203 9.80 1.19 -2.01
C ALA A 203 9.19 1.98 -3.17
N ALA A 204 8.48 3.06 -2.86
CA ALA A 204 7.91 3.99 -3.82
C ALA A 204 8.02 5.42 -3.28
N ALA A 205 8.28 6.39 -4.14
CA ALA A 205 8.44 7.78 -3.77
C ALA A 205 7.94 8.74 -4.86
N VAL A 206 7.49 9.91 -4.43
CA VAL A 206 7.10 11.04 -5.26
C VAL A 206 7.89 12.28 -4.85
N LEU A 207 8.25 13.11 -5.83
CA LEU A 207 8.80 14.44 -5.60
C LEU A 207 7.65 15.45 -5.69
N LEU A 208 7.34 16.11 -4.58
CA LEU A 208 6.28 17.10 -4.48
C LEU A 208 6.87 18.49 -4.44
N MET A 209 6.23 19.43 -5.14
CA MET A 209 6.66 20.82 -5.23
C MET A 209 5.45 21.74 -5.19
N THR A 210 5.63 22.99 -4.75
CA THR A 210 4.64 24.03 -5.05
C THR A 210 4.67 24.37 -6.55
N ALA A 211 3.59 24.98 -7.04
CA ALA A 211 3.52 25.40 -8.44
C ALA A 211 4.61 26.43 -8.77
N GLU A 212 4.88 27.33 -7.84
CA GLU A 212 5.91 28.37 -7.95
C GLU A 212 7.32 27.75 -8.02
N ALA A 213 7.59 26.72 -7.22
CA ALA A 213 8.87 26.02 -7.26
C ALA A 213 9.06 25.24 -8.57
N ALA A 214 8.00 24.58 -9.05
CA ALA A 214 8.03 23.88 -10.33
C ALA A 214 8.31 24.84 -11.49
N GLN A 215 7.66 26.01 -11.49
CA GLN A 215 7.90 27.08 -12.45
C GLN A 215 9.33 27.64 -12.33
N ARG A 216 9.80 27.93 -11.11
CA ARG A 216 11.14 28.45 -10.83
C ARG A 216 12.24 27.50 -11.32
N LEU A 217 12.03 26.19 -11.22
CA LEU A 217 12.98 25.17 -11.70
C LEU A 217 12.75 24.73 -13.15
N ASN A 218 11.74 25.28 -13.83
CA ASN A 218 11.37 24.92 -15.20
C ASN A 218 11.15 23.41 -15.39
N VAL A 219 10.46 22.77 -14.44
CA VAL A 219 10.10 21.34 -14.50
C VAL A 219 8.62 21.17 -14.80
N LYS A 220 8.28 20.10 -15.54
CA LYS A 220 6.89 19.78 -15.89
C LYS A 220 6.26 18.90 -14.80
N PRO A 221 5.21 19.37 -14.09
CA PRO A 221 4.47 18.52 -13.14
C PRO A 221 3.78 17.36 -13.86
N LEU A 222 3.72 16.19 -13.21
CA LEU A 222 3.01 15.01 -13.73
C LEU A 222 1.53 14.99 -13.36
N ALA A 223 1.21 15.48 -12.16
CA ALA A 223 -0.14 15.54 -11.62
C ALA A 223 -0.21 16.60 -10.50
N ARG A 224 -1.43 16.98 -10.13
CA ARG A 224 -1.75 17.87 -9.02
C ARG A 224 -2.49 17.09 -7.95
N ILE A 225 -2.07 17.21 -6.69
CA ILE A 225 -2.86 16.72 -5.55
C ILE A 225 -4.06 17.66 -5.35
N VAL A 226 -5.27 17.12 -5.54
CA VAL A 226 -6.53 17.89 -5.42
C VAL A 226 -6.97 17.95 -3.96
N GLY A 227 -6.86 16.83 -3.25
CA GLY A 227 -7.27 16.72 -1.86
C GLY A 227 -6.88 15.38 -1.25
N TYR A 228 -7.05 15.28 0.05
CA TYR A 228 -6.79 14.08 0.82
C TYR A 228 -7.65 14.06 2.09
N ALA A 229 -7.97 12.87 2.57
CA ALA A 229 -8.75 12.65 3.80
C ALA A 229 -8.34 11.34 4.49
N ASP A 230 -8.45 11.33 5.82
CA ASP A 230 -8.38 10.13 6.63
C ASP A 230 -9.79 9.74 7.11
N GLY A 231 -10.03 8.44 7.24
CA GLY A 231 -11.23 7.85 7.80
C GLY A 231 -10.86 6.79 8.84
N GLU A 232 -11.63 6.68 9.90
CA GLU A 232 -11.44 5.67 10.95
C GLU A 232 -12.83 5.08 11.27
N CYS A 233 -12.86 3.79 11.56
CA CYS A 233 -14.01 3.03 12.05
C CYS A 233 -13.54 2.05 13.14
N ASP A 234 -14.40 1.13 13.57
CA ASP A 234 -13.98 0.10 14.53
C ASP A 234 -12.76 -0.69 14.02
N PRO A 235 -11.79 -1.05 14.89
CA PRO A 235 -10.56 -1.71 14.46
C PRO A 235 -10.75 -2.99 13.65
N ILE A 236 -11.75 -3.81 14.01
CA ILE A 236 -12.09 -5.06 13.28
C ILE A 236 -12.72 -4.80 11.91
N ASP A 237 -13.25 -3.59 11.70
CA ASP A 237 -13.92 -3.16 10.48
C ASP A 237 -13.01 -2.33 9.57
N PHE A 238 -11.69 -2.31 9.82
CA PHE A 238 -10.73 -1.64 8.94
C PHE A 238 -10.87 -1.97 7.43
N PRO A 239 -11.34 -3.17 7.00
CA PRO A 239 -11.57 -3.44 5.58
C PRO A 239 -12.52 -2.45 4.90
N ILE A 240 -13.47 -1.85 5.62
CA ILE A 240 -14.41 -0.84 5.08
C ILE A 240 -14.03 0.61 5.44
N ALA A 241 -12.91 0.83 6.13
CA ALA A 241 -12.43 2.18 6.43
C ALA A 241 -12.20 3.06 5.18
N PRO A 242 -11.80 2.53 4.00
CA PRO A 242 -11.75 3.35 2.78
C PRO A 242 -13.11 3.93 2.40
N ALA A 243 -14.21 3.21 2.66
CA ALA A 243 -15.57 3.71 2.49
C ALA A 243 -15.97 4.80 3.50
N VAL A 244 -15.16 5.06 4.52
CA VAL A 244 -15.28 6.24 5.40
C VAL A 244 -14.39 7.38 4.89
N ALA A 245 -13.19 7.08 4.40
CA ALA A 245 -12.22 8.08 3.94
C ALA A 245 -12.63 8.72 2.59
N ILE A 246 -13.09 7.92 1.63
CA ILE A 246 -13.43 8.36 0.27
C ILE A 246 -14.57 9.38 0.27
N PRO A 247 -15.73 9.16 0.95
CA PRO A 247 -16.79 10.16 0.97
C PRO A 247 -16.34 11.51 1.53
N LYS A 248 -15.53 11.52 2.59
CA LYS A 248 -14.93 12.74 3.16
C LYS A 248 -14.04 13.45 2.15
N LEU A 249 -13.25 12.70 1.37
CA LEU A 249 -12.41 13.24 0.31
C LEU A 249 -13.24 13.87 -0.82
N LEU A 250 -14.27 13.16 -1.28
CA LEU A 250 -15.19 13.65 -2.32
C LEU A 250 -15.91 14.92 -1.87
N GLU A 251 -16.44 14.93 -0.64
CA GLU A 251 -17.06 16.13 -0.03
C GLU A 251 -16.08 17.30 0.04
N LYS A 252 -14.87 17.07 0.57
CA LYS A 252 -13.82 18.10 0.71
C LYS A 252 -13.36 18.68 -0.63
N THR A 253 -13.37 17.89 -1.69
CA THR A 253 -12.95 18.32 -3.04
C THR A 253 -14.10 18.84 -3.89
N GLY A 254 -15.35 18.58 -3.51
CA GLY A 254 -16.54 18.88 -4.30
C GLY A 254 -16.68 18.05 -5.58
N VAL A 255 -15.87 16.99 -5.73
CA VAL A 255 -15.86 16.11 -6.91
C VAL A 255 -16.86 14.98 -6.72
N LYS A 256 -17.65 14.68 -7.74
CA LYS A 256 -18.60 13.57 -7.69
C LYS A 256 -17.91 12.24 -8.01
N LYS A 257 -18.43 11.12 -7.48
CA LYS A 257 -17.82 9.80 -7.71
C LYS A 257 -17.79 9.43 -9.21
N GLU A 258 -18.75 9.92 -9.98
CA GLU A 258 -18.88 9.66 -11.42
C GLU A 258 -17.75 10.31 -12.24
N ASP A 259 -17.19 11.43 -11.73
CA ASP A 259 -16.13 12.21 -12.37
C ASP A 259 -14.73 11.61 -12.12
N VAL A 260 -14.63 10.57 -11.29
CA VAL A 260 -13.39 9.84 -11.06
C VAL A 260 -13.19 8.83 -12.20
N ALA A 261 -12.04 8.94 -12.87
CA ALA A 261 -11.68 8.07 -13.99
C ALA A 261 -11.17 6.72 -13.49
N LEU A 262 -10.27 6.73 -12.49
CA LEU A 262 -9.64 5.54 -11.94
C LEU A 262 -9.66 5.55 -10.41
N TRP A 263 -9.90 4.37 -9.84
CA TRP A 263 -9.89 4.10 -8.41
C TRP A 263 -8.80 3.08 -8.10
N GLU A 264 -7.83 3.47 -7.30
CA GLU A 264 -6.82 2.57 -6.73
C GLU A 264 -7.21 2.24 -5.28
N ILE A 265 -7.92 1.14 -5.08
CA ILE A 265 -8.31 0.66 -3.75
C ILE A 265 -7.36 -0.47 -3.35
N ASN A 266 -6.51 -0.24 -2.34
CA ASN A 266 -5.51 -1.23 -1.97
C ASN A 266 -6.12 -2.61 -1.66
N GLU A 267 -5.60 -3.64 -2.31
CA GLU A 267 -6.07 -5.01 -2.17
C GLU A 267 -5.36 -5.72 -1.01
N ALA A 268 -5.52 -5.24 0.23
CA ALA A 268 -4.95 -5.97 1.38
C ALA A 268 -5.49 -7.41 1.46
N PHE A 269 -6.77 -7.56 1.10
CA PHE A 269 -7.40 -8.83 0.77
C PHE A 269 -8.42 -8.57 -0.35
N SER A 270 -8.77 -9.59 -1.14
CA SER A 270 -9.80 -9.44 -2.18
C SER A 270 -11.14 -8.95 -1.62
N VAL A 271 -11.51 -9.42 -0.41
CA VAL A 271 -12.72 -8.94 0.30
C VAL A 271 -12.70 -7.43 0.55
N VAL A 272 -11.53 -6.80 0.75
CA VAL A 272 -11.42 -5.34 0.98
C VAL A 272 -11.87 -4.58 -0.25
N ALA A 273 -11.34 -4.97 -1.43
CA ALA A 273 -11.71 -4.32 -2.69
C ALA A 273 -13.20 -4.54 -3.01
N ILE A 274 -13.70 -5.78 -2.89
CA ILE A 274 -15.10 -6.13 -3.14
C ILE A 274 -16.04 -5.36 -2.18
N ALA A 275 -15.72 -5.31 -0.88
CA ALA A 275 -16.54 -4.62 0.10
C ALA A 275 -16.63 -3.11 -0.19
N ASN A 276 -15.50 -2.46 -0.47
CA ASN A 276 -15.51 -1.02 -0.78
C ASN A 276 -16.20 -0.71 -2.11
N GLN A 277 -16.04 -1.56 -3.13
CA GLN A 277 -16.79 -1.45 -4.39
C GLN A 277 -18.31 -1.50 -4.14
N LYS A 278 -18.76 -2.45 -3.30
CA LYS A 278 -20.17 -2.62 -2.94
C LYS A 278 -20.71 -1.46 -2.10
N VAL A 279 -19.98 -1.02 -1.08
CA VAL A 279 -20.43 0.04 -0.16
C VAL A 279 -20.48 1.40 -0.85
N LEU A 280 -19.52 1.69 -1.72
CA LEU A 280 -19.44 2.97 -2.43
C LEU A 280 -20.14 2.97 -3.79
N ASP A 281 -20.62 1.80 -4.23
CA ASP A 281 -21.27 1.60 -5.53
C ASP A 281 -20.36 2.14 -6.67
N LEU A 282 -19.16 1.56 -6.76
CA LEU A 282 -18.13 1.91 -7.75
C LEU A 282 -18.22 1.00 -8.97
N ASP A 283 -17.97 1.56 -10.15
CA ASP A 283 -17.82 0.78 -11.38
C ASP A 283 -16.57 -0.13 -11.29
N PRO A 284 -16.73 -1.46 -11.34
CA PRO A 284 -15.60 -2.40 -11.23
C PRO A 284 -14.59 -2.25 -12.39
N ASN A 285 -14.99 -1.68 -13.53
CA ASN A 285 -14.09 -1.43 -14.66
C ASN A 285 -13.17 -0.23 -14.44
N LYS A 286 -13.40 0.57 -13.39
CA LYS A 286 -12.56 1.70 -13.01
C LYS A 286 -11.69 1.41 -11.78
N VAL A 287 -11.85 0.26 -11.14
CA VAL A 287 -11.13 -0.10 -9.91
C VAL A 287 -9.98 -1.06 -10.22
N ASN A 288 -8.77 -0.67 -9.80
CA ASN A 288 -7.53 -1.46 -9.93
C ASN A 288 -7.40 -2.07 -11.32
N VAL A 289 -7.44 -1.21 -12.35
CA VAL A 289 -7.57 -1.63 -13.75
C VAL A 289 -6.32 -2.35 -14.26
N HIS A 290 -5.18 -2.10 -13.62
CA HIS A 290 -3.89 -2.73 -13.93
C HIS A 290 -3.47 -3.79 -12.89
N GLY A 291 -4.43 -4.28 -12.11
CA GLY A 291 -4.19 -5.19 -10.99
C GLY A 291 -3.89 -4.45 -9.69
N GLY A 292 -3.53 -5.18 -8.64
CA GLY A 292 -3.36 -4.61 -7.31
C GLY A 292 -2.60 -5.52 -6.36
N ALA A 293 -2.62 -5.18 -5.07
CA ALA A 293 -1.73 -5.77 -4.07
C ALA A 293 -1.90 -7.30 -3.85
N VAL A 294 -3.04 -7.89 -4.23
CA VAL A 294 -3.22 -9.36 -4.22
C VAL A 294 -2.31 -10.06 -5.24
N SER A 295 -2.00 -9.39 -6.35
CA SER A 295 -1.22 -9.97 -7.46
C SER A 295 0.13 -9.30 -7.70
N ILE A 296 0.31 -8.05 -7.28
CA ILE A 296 1.56 -7.28 -7.38
C ILE A 296 2.40 -7.42 -6.11
N GLY A 297 1.75 -7.59 -4.96
CA GLY A 297 2.37 -7.67 -3.64
C GLY A 297 2.09 -6.46 -2.74
N HIS A 298 2.29 -6.63 -1.43
CA HIS A 298 1.96 -5.63 -0.41
C HIS A 298 3.08 -5.37 0.61
N PRO A 299 4.18 -4.72 0.22
CA PRO A 299 5.10 -4.12 1.19
C PRO A 299 4.37 -2.99 1.93
N ILE A 300 3.98 -3.26 3.18
CA ILE A 300 2.91 -2.52 3.88
C ILE A 300 3.23 -1.03 4.06
N GLY A 301 4.45 -0.65 4.43
CA GLY A 301 4.85 0.75 4.57
C GLY A 301 4.93 1.54 3.26
N MET A 302 5.02 0.84 2.12
CA MET A 302 5.20 1.41 0.78
C MET A 302 3.89 1.57 0.01
N SER A 303 2.98 0.61 0.15
CA SER A 303 1.89 0.40 -0.82
C SER A 303 1.01 1.63 -1.03
N GLY A 304 0.73 2.41 0.02
CA GLY A 304 -0.03 3.65 -0.13
C GLY A 304 0.62 4.68 -1.06
N ALA A 305 1.94 4.73 -1.15
CA ALA A 305 2.66 5.58 -2.10
C ALA A 305 2.65 4.99 -3.51
N ARG A 306 2.78 3.66 -3.67
CA ARG A 306 2.70 2.98 -4.98
C ARG A 306 1.39 3.26 -5.70
N LEU A 307 0.25 3.25 -4.98
CA LEU A 307 -1.04 3.58 -5.60
C LEU A 307 -1.05 4.99 -6.20
N VAL A 308 -0.46 5.97 -5.50
CA VAL A 308 -0.39 7.36 -5.97
C VAL A 308 0.57 7.48 -7.16
N VAL A 309 1.73 6.82 -7.10
CA VAL A 309 2.66 6.73 -8.23
C VAL A 309 1.93 6.15 -9.44
N HIS A 310 1.23 5.03 -9.27
CA HIS A 310 0.50 4.39 -10.35
C HIS A 310 -0.52 5.31 -11.02
N LEU A 311 -1.35 6.01 -10.22
CA LEU A 311 -2.28 6.99 -10.77
C LEU A 311 -1.58 8.13 -11.53
N CYS A 312 -0.42 8.59 -11.05
CA CYS A 312 0.37 9.62 -11.75
C CYS A 312 0.79 9.16 -13.15
N HIS A 313 0.97 7.85 -13.39
CA HIS A 313 1.36 7.31 -14.70
C HIS A 313 0.14 6.86 -15.53
N ALA A 314 -0.86 6.23 -14.91
CA ALA A 314 -2.01 5.64 -15.58
C ALA A 314 -3.07 6.65 -16.07
N LEU A 315 -3.29 7.75 -15.34
CA LEU A 315 -4.29 8.75 -15.72
C LEU A 315 -3.89 9.51 -17.00
N LYS A 316 -4.90 9.91 -17.78
CA LYS A 316 -4.75 10.83 -18.92
C LYS A 316 -4.98 12.28 -18.47
N LYS A 317 -4.46 13.23 -19.25
CA LYS A 317 -4.54 14.67 -18.95
C LYS A 317 -5.99 15.11 -18.67
N GLY A 318 -6.21 15.77 -17.54
CA GLY A 318 -7.50 16.26 -17.06
C GLY A 318 -8.33 15.23 -16.28
N GLU A 319 -7.93 13.95 -16.28
CA GLU A 319 -8.61 12.91 -15.50
C GLU A 319 -8.25 13.01 -14.02
N LYS A 320 -9.23 12.67 -13.18
CA LYS A 320 -9.08 12.58 -11.72
C LYS A 320 -9.01 11.10 -11.33
N GLY A 321 -8.06 10.78 -10.46
CA GLY A 321 -7.97 9.46 -9.85
C GLY A 321 -7.99 9.56 -8.34
N VAL A 322 -8.55 8.55 -7.68
CA VAL A 322 -8.57 8.43 -6.22
C VAL A 322 -7.85 7.17 -5.81
N ALA A 323 -6.82 7.31 -4.98
CA ALA A 323 -6.19 6.21 -4.29
C ALA A 323 -6.70 6.15 -2.85
N ALA A 324 -7.03 4.95 -2.35
CA ALA A 324 -7.39 4.74 -0.96
C ALA A 324 -6.80 3.42 -0.44
N ILE A 325 -6.39 3.45 0.82
CA ILE A 325 -5.74 2.32 1.49
C ILE A 325 -6.24 2.23 2.93
N CYS A 326 -6.66 1.04 3.33
CA CYS A 326 -6.98 0.74 4.72
C CYS A 326 -5.70 0.45 5.52
N ASN A 327 -5.76 0.55 6.85
CA ASN A 327 -4.69 0.19 7.76
C ASN A 327 -5.22 -0.50 9.01
N GLY A 328 -4.42 -1.42 9.57
CA GLY A 328 -4.72 -2.04 10.86
C GLY A 328 -4.99 -0.99 11.95
N GLY A 329 -5.87 -1.33 12.88
CA GLY A 329 -6.38 -0.41 13.91
C GLY A 329 -7.66 0.35 13.53
N GLY A 330 -8.23 0.12 12.33
CA GLY A 330 -9.54 0.65 11.94
C GLY A 330 -9.51 1.82 10.95
N GLY A 331 -8.34 2.14 10.40
CA GLY A 331 -8.15 3.37 9.64
C GLY A 331 -8.05 3.22 8.14
N ALA A 332 -8.13 4.34 7.44
CA ALA A 332 -7.80 4.47 6.04
C ALA A 332 -7.32 5.89 5.71
N SER A 333 -6.51 5.99 4.67
CA SER A 333 -6.13 7.25 4.04
C SER A 333 -6.57 7.24 2.57
N SER A 334 -6.91 8.41 2.05
CA SER A 334 -7.27 8.60 0.64
C SER A 334 -6.68 9.89 0.07
N ILE A 335 -6.23 9.84 -1.18
CA ILE A 335 -5.70 10.99 -1.94
C ILE A 335 -6.37 11.03 -3.31
N MET A 336 -6.79 12.22 -3.72
CA MET A 336 -7.22 12.52 -5.08
C MET A 336 -6.12 13.28 -5.82
N ILE A 337 -5.80 12.84 -7.03
CA ILE A 337 -4.92 13.56 -7.94
C ILE A 337 -5.62 13.85 -9.27
N GLU A 338 -5.15 14.86 -9.98
CA GLU A 338 -5.55 15.21 -11.34
C GLU A 338 -4.30 15.29 -12.23
N LYS A 339 -4.32 14.63 -13.39
CA LYS A 339 -3.19 14.60 -14.33
C LYS A 339 -3.11 15.86 -15.21
#